data_AF-A0A7Y1T860-F1
#
_entry.id   AF-A0A7Y1T860-F1
#
_cell.length_a   1.000
_cell.length_b   1.000
_cell.length_c   1.000
_cell.angle_alpha   90.00
_cell.angle_beta   90.00
_cell.angle_gamma   90.00
#
_symmetry.space_group_name_H-M   'P 1'
#
loop_
_entity.id
_entity.type
_entity.pdbx_description
1 polymer ?
#
loop_
_entity_poly.entity_id
_entity_poly.type
_entity_poly.pdbx_seq_one_letter_code
_entity_poly.pdbx_strand_id
1 'polypeptide(L)'
;MKNKNKDPQFKEQGGVATIDPSPLLRWLSSKLLSHIASEKQLLKQRNKVERRRARAGAPHVVEYFHQLDDPYSHLAAQLLKPLLERYDIELKCYLVNGPTGGNAVEPELLASLARYDAEIIAPHYGLNFPTAKASPDAT
;
A
#
# COMPACT_ATOMS: atom_id res chain seq x y z
N MET A 1 14.09 -4.56 -50.38
CA MET A 1 14.99 -4.53 -49.20
C MET A 1 14.19 -4.97 -47.99
N LYS A 2 14.65 -6.02 -47.29
CA LYS A 2 14.02 -6.58 -46.10
C LYS A 2 14.32 -5.65 -44.92
N ASN A 3 13.32 -5.27 -44.12
CA ASN A 3 13.57 -4.91 -42.72
C ASN A 3 12.48 -5.52 -41.84
N LYS A 4 12.93 -6.44 -40.97
CA LYS A 4 12.13 -7.23 -40.05
C LYS A 4 11.88 -6.37 -38.80
N ASN A 5 10.64 -5.96 -38.57
CA ASN A 5 10.21 -5.64 -37.21
C ASN A 5 10.00 -6.97 -36.49
N LYS A 6 10.91 -7.29 -35.56
CA LYS A 6 10.70 -8.34 -34.56
C LYS A 6 10.40 -7.63 -33.26
N ASP A 7 9.13 -7.44 -32.96
CA ASP A 7 8.71 -7.14 -31.60
C ASP A 7 9.13 -8.32 -30.70
N PRO A 8 9.63 -8.07 -29.48
CA PRO A 8 10.00 -9.15 -28.58
C PRO A 8 8.74 -9.93 -28.21
N GLN A 9 8.60 -11.13 -28.79
CA GLN A 9 7.51 -12.03 -28.51
C GLN A 9 7.64 -12.53 -27.06
N PHE A 10 6.86 -11.92 -26.16
CA PHE A 10 6.76 -12.36 -24.77
C PHE A 10 6.38 -13.85 -24.75
N LYS A 11 7.21 -14.66 -24.08
CA LYS A 11 6.99 -16.10 -23.97
C LYS A 11 5.73 -16.32 -23.13
N GLU A 12 4.70 -16.90 -23.73
CA GLU A 12 3.43 -17.17 -23.04
C GLU A 12 3.69 -17.98 -21.76
N GLN A 13 3.31 -17.38 -20.63
CA GLN A 13 3.25 -18.06 -19.35
C GLN A 13 1.91 -18.77 -19.30
N GLY A 14 1.86 -20.00 -19.80
CA GLY A 14 0.63 -20.80 -19.88
C GLY A 14 -0.12 -20.87 -18.54
N GLY A 15 -1.44 -21.04 -18.60
CA GLY A 15 -2.32 -21.07 -17.42
C GLY A 15 -3.40 -19.97 -17.47
N VAL A 16 -3.77 -19.42 -16.32
CA VAL A 16 -4.79 -18.35 -16.18
C VAL A 16 -4.32 -17.00 -16.74
N ALA A 17 -3.05 -16.89 -17.13
CA ALA A 17 -2.39 -15.70 -17.66
C ALA A 17 -2.12 -15.77 -19.18
N THR A 18 -2.84 -16.60 -19.92
CA THR A 18 -2.76 -16.59 -21.40
C THR A 18 -3.49 -15.36 -21.95
N ILE A 19 -2.89 -14.72 -22.96
CA ILE A 19 -3.38 -13.47 -23.56
C ILE A 19 -4.63 -13.71 -24.43
N ASP A 20 -4.87 -14.95 -24.87
CA ASP A 20 -6.08 -15.31 -25.64
C ASP A 20 -6.68 -16.67 -25.23
N PRO A 21 -7.39 -16.75 -24.09
CA PRO A 21 -8.13 -17.96 -23.73
C PRO A 21 -9.34 -18.13 -24.64
N SER A 22 -9.69 -19.38 -24.98
CA SER A 22 -10.91 -19.67 -25.77
C SER A 22 -12.14 -19.05 -25.10
N PRO A 23 -13.19 -18.65 -25.85
CA PRO A 23 -14.34 -17.92 -25.29
C PRO A 23 -15.00 -18.61 -24.09
N LEU A 24 -15.04 -19.94 -24.10
CA LEU A 24 -15.58 -20.75 -23.01
C LEU A 24 -14.66 -20.76 -21.78
N LEU A 25 -13.35 -20.91 -21.99
CA LEU A 25 -12.36 -20.86 -20.91
C LEU A 25 -12.34 -19.46 -20.27
N ARG A 26 -12.49 -18.40 -21.07
CA ARG A 26 -12.59 -17.01 -20.63
C ARG A 26 -13.83 -16.77 -19.78
N TRP A 27 -14.99 -17.29 -20.21
CA TRP A 27 -16.23 -17.19 -19.43
C TRP A 27 -16.14 -17.96 -18.12
N LEU A 28 -15.55 -19.17 -18.14
CA LEU A 28 -15.37 -19.99 -16.95
C LEU A 28 -14.40 -19.33 -15.96
N SER A 29 -13.24 -18.86 -16.44
CA SER A 29 -12.25 -18.17 -15.60
C SER A 29 -12.81 -16.87 -15.04
N SER A 30 -13.57 -16.11 -15.83
CA SER A 30 -14.25 -14.89 -15.37
C SER A 30 -15.25 -15.18 -14.25
N LYS A 31 -16.09 -16.22 -14.38
CA LYS A 31 -17.00 -16.62 -13.30
C LYS A 31 -16.27 -17.06 -12.05
N LEU A 32 -15.17 -17.80 -12.21
CA LEU A 32 -14.38 -18.31 -11.10
C LEU A 32 -13.66 -17.18 -10.35
N LEU A 33 -13.01 -16.27 -11.08
CA LEU A 33 -12.37 -15.07 -10.53
C LEU A 33 -13.39 -14.14 -9.88
N SER A 34 -14.54 -13.91 -10.52
CA SER A 34 -15.62 -13.12 -9.95
C SER A 34 -16.17 -13.73 -8.67
N HIS A 35 -16.24 -15.06 -8.58
CA HIS A 35 -16.67 -15.74 -7.36
C HIS A 35 -15.62 -15.64 -6.25
N ILE A 36 -14.34 -15.84 -6.56
CA ILE A 36 -13.23 -15.74 -5.60
C ILE A 36 -13.11 -14.30 -5.08
N ALA A 37 -13.17 -13.31 -5.98
CA ALA A 37 -13.11 -11.90 -5.66
C ALA A 37 -14.45 -11.33 -5.14
N SER A 38 -15.48 -12.17 -5.00
CA SER A 38 -16.76 -11.71 -4.49
C SER A 38 -16.65 -11.31 -3.02
N GLU A 39 -17.37 -10.23 -2.66
CA GLU A 39 -17.45 -9.74 -1.29
C GLU A 39 -17.90 -10.84 -0.31
N LYS A 40 -18.83 -11.70 -0.74
CA LYS A 40 -19.32 -12.83 0.07
C LYS A 40 -18.20 -13.80 0.47
N GLN A 41 -17.30 -14.13 -0.44
CA GLN A 41 -16.17 -15.02 -0.14
C GLN A 41 -15.15 -14.31 0.76
N LEU A 42 -14.86 -13.04 0.50
CA LEU A 42 -13.99 -12.22 1.34
C LEU A 42 -14.50 -12.15 2.79
N LEU A 43 -15.78 -11.86 2.98
CA LEU A 43 -16.42 -11.81 4.30
C LEU A 43 -16.42 -13.19 4.98
N LYS A 44 -16.67 -14.27 4.24
CA LYS A 44 -16.59 -15.63 4.78
C LYS A 44 -15.19 -15.97 5.28
N GLN A 45 -14.16 -15.59 4.54
CA GLN A 45 -12.76 -15.78 4.94
C GLN A 45 -12.42 -14.92 6.17
N ARG A 46 -12.78 -13.63 6.18
CA ARG A 46 -12.61 -12.73 7.33
C ARG A 46 -13.25 -13.30 8.60
N ASN A 47 -14.52 -13.75 8.51
CA ASN A 47 -15.22 -14.36 9.63
C ASN A 47 -14.56 -15.65 10.13
N LYS A 48 -14.00 -16.47 9.23
CA LYS A 48 -13.28 -17.70 9.60
C LYS A 48 -11.98 -17.37 10.35
N VAL A 49 -11.21 -16.40 9.89
CA VAL A 49 -9.99 -15.93 10.54
C VAL A 49 -10.31 -15.35 11.91
N GLU A 50 -11.35 -14.52 12.00
CA GLU A 50 -11.74 -13.88 13.25
C GLU A 50 -12.21 -14.89 14.31
N ARG A 51 -13.02 -15.89 13.90
CA ARG A 51 -13.38 -17.00 14.78
C ARG A 51 -12.17 -17.77 15.29
N ARG A 52 -11.14 -17.95 14.45
CA ARG A 52 -9.90 -18.63 14.86
C ARG A 52 -9.12 -17.80 15.86
N ARG A 53 -8.98 -16.49 15.64
CA ARG A 53 -8.35 -15.54 16.57
C ARG A 53 -9.05 -15.57 17.93
N ALA A 54 -10.38 -15.37 17.93
CA ALA A 54 -11.17 -15.36 19.16
C ALA A 54 -11.06 -16.67 19.94
N ARG A 55 -11.11 -17.83 19.26
CA ARG A 55 -10.92 -19.15 19.90
C ARG A 55 -9.53 -19.35 20.50
N ALA A 56 -8.51 -18.71 19.94
CA ALA A 56 -7.15 -18.74 20.44
C ALA A 56 -6.88 -17.69 21.52
N GLY A 57 -7.85 -16.80 21.83
CA GLY A 57 -7.66 -15.69 22.76
C GLY A 57 -6.60 -14.68 22.31
N ALA A 58 -6.25 -14.64 21.02
CA ALA A 58 -5.19 -13.78 20.52
C ALA A 58 -5.68 -12.33 20.37
N PRO A 59 -4.86 -11.30 20.71
CA PRO A 59 -5.24 -9.91 20.52
C PRO A 59 -5.33 -9.54 19.03
N HIS A 60 -5.99 -8.42 18.73
CA HIS A 60 -5.86 -7.78 17.42
C HIS A 60 -4.53 -7.03 17.39
N VAL A 61 -3.64 -7.37 16.44
CA VAL A 61 -2.32 -6.72 16.34
C VAL A 61 -2.31 -5.80 15.13
N VAL A 62 -1.87 -4.57 15.33
CA VAL A 62 -1.53 -3.63 14.26
C VAL A 62 -0.02 -3.44 14.24
N GLU A 63 0.59 -3.74 13.11
CA GLU A 63 2.02 -3.55 12.88
C GLU A 63 2.23 -2.24 12.13
N TYR A 64 2.92 -1.29 12.77
CA TYR A 64 3.23 0.01 12.23
C TYR A 64 4.71 0.10 11.90
N PHE A 65 5.02 0.42 10.65
CA PHE A 65 6.39 0.61 10.17
C PHE A 65 6.63 2.11 9.99
N HIS A 66 7.61 2.63 10.72
CA HIS A 66 7.94 4.05 10.74
C HIS A 66 9.28 4.29 10.06
N GLN A 67 9.26 5.09 9.00
CA GLN A 67 10.47 5.56 8.34
C GLN A 67 10.79 6.98 8.83
N LEU A 68 12.01 7.19 9.32
CA LEU A 68 12.41 8.44 10.00
C LEU A 68 12.38 9.67 9.09
N ASP A 69 12.69 9.50 7.81
CA ASP A 69 12.77 10.54 6.80
C ASP A 69 11.51 10.61 5.90
N ASP A 70 10.45 9.88 6.24
CA ASP A 70 9.18 9.88 5.51
C ASP A 70 8.16 10.87 6.13
N PRO A 71 7.70 11.88 5.38
CA PRO A 71 6.67 12.82 5.81
C PRO A 71 5.35 12.15 6.23
N TYR A 72 4.94 11.06 5.57
CA TYR A 72 3.69 10.37 5.92
C TYR A 72 3.81 9.60 7.24
N SER A 73 4.98 8.99 7.49
CA SER A 73 5.31 8.38 8.77
C SER A 73 5.21 9.41 9.91
N HIS A 74 5.64 10.66 9.70
CA HIS A 74 5.47 11.74 10.69
C HIS A 74 3.99 12.08 10.97
N LEU A 75 3.13 12.10 9.94
CA LEU A 75 1.69 12.30 10.11
C LEU A 75 1.02 11.13 10.84
N ALA A 76 1.31 9.90 10.41
CA ALA A 76 0.74 8.68 10.97
C ALA A 76 1.09 8.50 12.45
N ALA A 77 2.32 8.86 12.86
CA ALA A 77 2.77 8.77 14.25
C ALA A 77 1.86 9.55 15.22
N GLN A 78 1.31 10.69 14.79
CA GLN A 78 0.41 11.52 15.61
C GLN A 78 -0.95 10.84 15.87
N LEU A 79 -1.35 9.88 15.02
CA LEU A 79 -2.62 9.17 15.11
C LEU A 79 -2.52 7.83 15.85
N LEU A 80 -1.32 7.37 16.22
CA LEU A 80 -1.14 6.07 16.87
C LEU A 80 -1.82 6.00 18.25
N LYS A 81 -1.72 7.07 19.04
CA LYS A 81 -2.39 7.13 20.35
C LYS A 81 -3.92 7.17 20.20
N PRO A 82 -4.52 8.06 19.38
CA PRO A 82 -5.95 7.99 19.08
C PRO A 82 -6.43 6.64 18.57
N LEU A 83 -5.60 5.94 17.79
CA LEU A 83 -5.91 4.60 17.28
C LEU A 83 -6.00 3.57 18.43
N LEU A 84 -5.02 3.58 19.34
CA LEU A 84 -5.01 2.73 20.54
C LEU A 84 -6.18 3.03 21.49
N GLU A 85 -6.57 4.30 21.62
CA GLU A 85 -7.70 4.69 22.47
C GLU A 85 -9.06 4.28 21.87
N ARG A 86 -9.14 4.21 20.54
CA ARG A 86 -10.39 3.90 19.83
C ARG A 86 -10.65 2.41 19.66
N TYR A 87 -9.60 1.59 19.61
CA TYR A 87 -9.71 0.16 19.31
C TYR A 87 -8.94 -0.68 20.32
N ASP A 88 -9.52 -1.83 20.70
CA ASP A 88 -8.83 -2.85 21.50
C ASP A 88 -7.82 -3.62 20.63
N ILE A 89 -6.64 -3.03 20.49
CA ILE A 89 -5.54 -3.55 19.67
C ILE A 89 -4.20 -3.48 20.43
N GLU A 90 -3.30 -4.40 20.08
CA GLU A 90 -1.88 -4.31 20.39
C GLU A 90 -1.16 -3.62 19.22
N LEU A 91 -0.52 -2.49 19.47
CA LEU A 91 0.28 -1.79 18.47
C LEU A 91 1.75 -2.20 18.58
N LYS A 92 2.32 -2.69 17.48
CA LYS A 92 3.76 -3.00 17.36
C LYS A 92 4.42 -2.03 16.39
N CYS A 93 5.37 -1.24 16.89
CA CYS A 93 6.10 -0.27 16.09
C CYS A 93 7.46 -0.81 15.67
N TYR A 94 7.78 -0.69 14.38
CA TYR A 94 9.05 -1.10 13.79
C TYR A 94 9.66 0.10 13.07
N LEU A 95 10.94 0.38 13.33
CA LEU A 95 11.69 1.36 12.54
C LEU A 95 12.20 0.71 11.26
N VAL A 96 12.03 1.39 10.13
CA VAL A 96 12.48 0.92 8.82
C VAL A 96 13.25 1.99 8.07
N ASN A 97 14.11 1.54 7.16
CA ASN A 97 14.79 2.42 6.21
C ASN A 97 13.92 2.64 4.97
N GLY A 98 14.13 3.77 4.31
CA GLY A 98 13.54 4.02 3.01
C GLY A 98 13.95 3.02 1.92
N PRO A 99 13.23 3.03 0.79
CA PRO A 99 13.51 2.12 -0.32
C PRO A 99 14.96 2.29 -0.79
N THR A 100 15.75 1.21 -0.71
CA THR A 100 17.13 1.18 -1.17
C THR A 100 17.24 0.67 -2.61
N GLY A 101 18.04 1.33 -3.45
CA GLY A 101 18.38 0.89 -4.80
C GLY A 101 17.72 1.67 -5.93
N GLY A 102 18.02 1.32 -7.18
CA GLY A 102 17.59 2.04 -8.39
C GLY A 102 16.12 1.85 -8.80
N ASN A 103 15.27 1.37 -7.91
CA ASN A 103 13.84 1.15 -8.17
C ASN A 103 13.00 2.41 -7.89
N ALA A 104 13.57 3.43 -7.24
CA ALA A 104 12.95 4.74 -7.09
C ALA A 104 13.35 5.62 -8.27
N VAL A 105 12.37 5.98 -9.09
CA VAL A 105 12.56 6.98 -10.15
C VAL A 105 12.64 8.34 -9.46
N GLU A 106 13.81 8.98 -9.50
CA GLU A 106 14.04 10.35 -8.97
C GLU A 106 13.75 10.51 -7.46
N PRO A 107 14.56 9.91 -6.57
CA PRO A 107 14.29 9.87 -5.13
C PRO A 107 14.19 11.26 -4.48
N GLU A 108 14.98 12.24 -4.93
CA GLU A 108 14.94 13.61 -4.39
C GLU A 108 13.63 14.32 -4.75
N LEU A 109 13.14 14.15 -5.98
CA LEU A 109 11.88 14.74 -6.41
C LEU A 109 10.72 14.12 -5.61
N LEU A 110 10.71 12.79 -5.45
CA LEU A 110 9.70 12.09 -4.65
C LEU A 110 9.70 12.55 -3.19
N ALA A 111 10.86 12.77 -2.58
CA ALA A 111 10.95 13.29 -1.22
C ALA A 111 10.37 14.70 -1.10
N SER A 112 10.66 15.58 -2.06
CA SER A 112 10.12 16.94 -2.08
C SER A 112 8.59 16.94 -2.26
N LEU A 113 8.08 16.09 -3.14
CA LEU A 113 6.65 15.93 -3.37
C LEU A 113 5.93 15.37 -2.15
N ALA A 114 6.48 14.33 -1.50
CA ALA A 114 5.91 13.75 -0.29
C ALA A 114 5.83 14.78 0.85
N ARG A 115 6.84 15.66 0.97
CA ARG A 115 6.83 16.74 1.96
C ARG A 115 5.72 17.75 1.68
N TYR A 116 5.62 18.20 0.43
CA TYR A 116 4.57 19.13 0.00
C TYR A 116 3.16 18.54 0.24
N ASP A 117 2.97 17.27 -0.09
CA ASP A 117 1.69 16.60 0.12
C ASP A 117 1.35 16.50 1.62
N ALA A 118 2.31 16.09 2.45
CA ALA A 118 2.12 16.01 3.89
C ALA A 118 1.78 17.37 4.53
N GLU A 119 2.38 18.46 4.03
CA GLU A 119 2.08 19.83 4.45
C GLU A 119 0.62 20.22 4.14
N ILE A 120 0.10 19.83 2.97
CA ILE A 120 -1.28 20.09 2.58
C ILE A 120 -2.26 19.20 3.35
N ILE A 121 -1.92 17.93 3.54
CA ILE A 121 -2.79 16.94 4.20
C ILE A 121 -2.99 17.28 5.69
N ALA A 122 -1.91 17.68 6.38
CA ALA A 122 -1.92 17.85 7.83
C ALA A 122 -3.09 18.69 8.38
N PRO A 123 -3.34 19.92 7.87
CA PRO A 123 -4.45 20.77 8.33
C PRO A 123 -5.83 20.12 8.20
N HIS A 124 -6.07 19.32 7.14
CA HIS A 124 -7.36 18.67 6.91
C HIS A 124 -7.69 17.57 7.92
N TYR A 125 -6.66 17.00 8.57
CA TYR A 125 -6.80 15.99 9.61
C TYR A 125 -6.49 16.52 11.01
N GLY A 126 -6.29 17.83 11.17
CA GLY A 126 -5.90 18.45 12.45
C GLY A 126 -4.51 17.99 12.93
N LEU A 127 -3.64 17.58 12.02
CA LEU A 127 -2.28 17.14 12.30
C LEU A 127 -1.31 18.31 12.17
N ASN A 128 -0.17 18.19 12.84
CA ASN A 128 0.90 19.17 12.77
C ASN A 128 1.94 18.73 11.75
N PHE A 129 2.30 19.62 10.83
CA PHE A 129 3.44 19.42 9.93
C PHE A 129 4.19 20.74 9.76
N PRO A 130 5.54 20.73 9.78
CA PRO A 130 6.32 21.95 9.66
C PRO A 130 6.17 22.55 8.26
N THR A 131 5.32 23.56 8.14
CA THR A 131 5.26 24.48 6.99
C THR A 131 6.64 25.09 6.82
N ALA A 132 7.22 25.00 5.63
CA ALA A 132 8.47 25.71 5.36
C ALA A 132 8.16 27.22 5.40
N LYS A 133 8.39 27.87 6.54
CA LYS A 133 8.58 29.32 6.53
C LYS A 133 9.75 29.56 5.59
N ALA A 134 9.53 30.33 4.53
CA ALA A 134 10.60 30.88 3.71
C ALA A 134 11.71 31.34 4.66
N SER A 135 12.93 30.83 4.46
CA SER A 135 14.09 31.28 5.22
C SER A 135 14.10 32.81 5.25
N PRO A 136 14.39 33.46 6.38
CA PRO A 136 14.57 34.91 6.36
C PRO A 136 15.67 35.20 5.35
N ASP A 137 15.37 36.04 4.36
CA ASP A 137 16.33 36.49 3.36
C ASP A 137 17.62 36.90 4.08
N ALA A 138 18.71 36.21 3.76
CA ALA A 138 20.00 36.53 4.30
C ALA A 138 20.42 37.91 3.75
N THR A 139 20.30 38.93 4.60
CA THR A 139 20.95 40.25 4.43
C THR A 139 22.45 40.12 4.28
#